data_AF-A0A2S6TTV4-F1
#
_entry.id   AF-A0A2S6TTV4-F1
#
_cell.length_a   1.000
_cell.length_b   1.000
_cell.length_c   1.000
_cell.angle_alpha   90.00
_cell.angle_beta   90.00
_cell.angle_gamma   90.00
#
_symmetry.space_group_name_H-M   'P 1'
#
loop_
_entity.id
_entity.type
_entity.pdbx_description
1 polymer ?
#
loop_
_entity_poly.entity_id
_entity_poly.type
_entity_poly.pdbx_seq_one_letter_code
_entity_poly.pdbx_strand_id
1 'polypeptide(L)'
;MTGHDRAMTSFDAGLKALVEKNADIARALKLAGAPPSRNRKPGFPSLLRIIVNQQVSVPAGKAIWERLETGLGWVTPKAVLEKSDDDLRAFGLSRGKGRYAKKLAQAVMDGGL
;
A
#
# COMPACT_ATOMS: atom_id res chain seq x y z
N MET A 1 14.85 24.64 -19.81
CA MET A 1 14.37 23.62 -20.77
C MET A 1 15.34 22.44 -20.71
N THR A 2 15.14 21.52 -19.77
CA THR A 2 15.92 20.28 -19.69
C THR A 2 14.92 19.14 -19.73
N GLY A 3 14.75 18.62 -20.95
CA GLY A 3 13.96 17.43 -21.22
C GLY A 3 14.56 16.29 -20.42
N HIS A 4 13.82 15.84 -19.41
CA HIS A 4 14.04 14.52 -18.85
C HIS A 4 13.55 13.56 -19.91
N ASP A 5 14.50 13.01 -20.66
CA ASP A 5 14.30 11.89 -21.57
C ASP A 5 13.79 10.71 -20.72
N ARG A 6 12.47 10.63 -20.59
CA ARG A 6 11.81 9.68 -19.68
C ARG A 6 11.70 8.37 -20.45
N ALA A 7 12.70 7.51 -20.29
CA ALA A 7 12.62 6.12 -20.73
C ALA A 7 11.24 5.55 -20.34
N MET A 8 10.53 5.00 -21.32
CA MET A 8 9.15 4.53 -21.17
C MET A 8 9.11 3.50 -20.03
N THR A 9 8.46 3.84 -18.92
CA THR A 9 8.36 2.92 -17.78
C THR A 9 7.48 1.72 -18.15
N SER A 10 7.59 0.59 -17.45
CA SER A 10 6.68 -0.55 -17.69
C SER A 10 5.20 -0.17 -17.54
N PHE A 11 4.92 0.85 -16.71
CA PHE A 11 3.61 1.44 -16.55
C PHE A 11 3.15 2.16 -17.84
N ASP A 12 3.98 3.02 -18.41
CA ASP A 12 3.64 3.75 -19.65
C ASP A 12 3.47 2.79 -20.83
N ALA A 13 4.34 1.77 -20.92
CA ALA A 13 4.23 0.71 -21.92
C ALA A 13 2.91 -0.08 -21.78
N GLY A 14 2.54 -0.42 -20.54
CA GLY A 14 1.27 -1.09 -20.25
C GLY A 14 0.05 -0.23 -20.59
N LEU A 15 0.09 1.06 -20.26
CA LEU A 15 -0.99 2.00 -20.58
C LEU A 15 -1.16 2.15 -22.09
N LYS A 16 -0.06 2.28 -22.84
CA LYS A 16 -0.07 2.31 -24.30
C LYS A 16 -0.71 1.04 -24.87
N ALA A 17 -0.28 -0.13 -24.41
CA ALA A 17 -0.82 -1.41 -24.88
C ALA A 17 -2.33 -1.57 -24.60
N LEU A 18 -2.84 -0.98 -23.51
CA LEU A 18 -4.28 -0.98 -23.21
C LEU A 18 -5.07 -0.05 -24.13
N VAL A 19 -4.54 1.15 -24.40
CA VAL A 19 -5.15 2.14 -25.31
C VAL A 19 -5.26 1.60 -26.72
N GLU A 20 -4.22 0.90 -27.20
CA GLU A 20 -4.21 0.26 -28.53
C GLU A 20 -5.27 -0.85 -28.67
N LYS A 21 -5.67 -1.49 -27.56
CA LYS A 21 -6.60 -2.63 -27.55
C LYS A 21 -8.03 -2.28 -27.17
N ASN A 22 -8.30 -1.10 -26.61
CA ASN A 22 -9.61 -0.77 -26.07
C ASN A 22 -9.96 0.72 -26.23
N ALA A 23 -10.99 1.00 -27.04
CA ALA A 23 -11.45 2.35 -27.33
C ALA A 23 -12.04 3.08 -26.11
N ASP A 24 -12.66 2.37 -25.17
CA ASP A 24 -13.18 2.98 -23.94
C ASP A 24 -12.04 3.43 -23.03
N ILE A 25 -10.94 2.67 -22.95
CA ILE A 25 -9.72 3.07 -22.24
C ILE A 25 -9.07 4.28 -22.91
N ALA A 26 -8.98 4.30 -24.25
CA ALA A 26 -8.47 5.45 -24.99
C ALA A 26 -9.28 6.73 -24.71
N ARG A 27 -10.62 6.61 -24.69
CA ARG A 27 -11.52 7.72 -24.33
C ARG A 27 -11.32 8.15 -22.88
N ALA A 28 -11.24 7.21 -21.94
CA ALA A 28 -11.01 7.52 -20.53
C ALA A 28 -9.67 8.25 -20.32
N LEU A 29 -8.60 7.82 -21.00
CA LEU A 29 -7.30 8.48 -20.95
C LEU A 29 -7.36 9.92 -21.47
N LYS A 30 -8.10 10.18 -22.56
CA LYS A 30 -8.30 11.53 -23.09
C LYS A 30 -9.07 12.44 -22.13
N LEU A 31 -10.04 11.89 -21.38
CA LEU A 31 -10.89 12.67 -20.47
C LEU A 31 -10.23 12.91 -19.10
N ALA A 32 -9.59 11.89 -18.53
CA ALA A 32 -9.09 11.93 -17.15
C ALA A 32 -7.56 12.05 -17.04
N GLY A 33 -6.83 11.89 -18.14
CA GLY A 33 -5.37 11.83 -18.13
C GLY A 33 -4.82 10.50 -17.61
N ALA A 34 -3.50 10.34 -17.68
CA ALA A 34 -2.84 9.14 -17.16
C ALA A 34 -2.94 9.10 -15.63
N PRO A 35 -3.36 7.96 -15.03
CA PRO A 35 -3.39 7.87 -13.59
C PRO A 35 -1.98 7.93 -13.02
N PRO A 36 -1.79 8.48 -11.80
CA PRO A 36 -0.48 8.51 -11.17
C PRO A 36 0.02 7.10 -10.88
N SER A 37 1.34 6.88 -11.00
CA SER A 37 1.95 5.64 -10.53
C SER A 37 1.74 5.50 -9.01
N ARG A 38 1.27 4.32 -8.59
CA ARG A 38 1.06 3.98 -7.17
C ARG A 38 2.16 3.09 -6.60
N ASN A 39 3.34 3.11 -7.22
CA ASN A 39 4.48 2.32 -6.77
C ASN A 39 4.91 2.75 -5.36
N ARG A 40 5.07 1.77 -4.49
CA ARG A 40 5.63 1.94 -3.14
C ARG A 40 6.84 1.03 -3.02
N LYS A 41 7.78 1.39 -2.14
CA LYS A 41 8.91 0.52 -1.81
C LYS A 41 8.37 -0.84 -1.33
N PRO A 42 8.81 -1.97 -1.92
CA PRO A 42 8.38 -3.29 -1.46
C PRO A 42 8.86 -3.55 -0.02
N GLY A 43 8.14 -4.43 0.69
CA GLY A 43 8.51 -4.87 2.04
C GLY A 43 7.34 -4.87 3.03
N PHE A 44 7.65 -5.23 4.28
CA PHE A 44 6.67 -5.40 5.35
C PHE A 44 5.73 -4.20 5.54
N PRO A 45 6.20 -2.93 5.60
CA PRO A 45 5.30 -1.78 5.77
C PRO A 45 4.24 -1.69 4.66
N SER A 46 4.63 -1.97 3.42
CA SER A 46 3.72 -1.91 2.27
C SER A 46 2.66 -3.00 2.33
N LEU A 47 3.02 -4.22 2.75
CA LEU A 47 2.07 -5.32 2.96
C LEU A 47 1.12 -5.03 4.13
N LEU A 48 1.65 -4.52 5.25
CA LEU A 48 0.82 -4.13 6.39
C LEU A 48 -0.15 -3.01 6.00
N ARG A 49 0.29 -2.06 5.17
CA ARG A 49 -0.58 -0.98 4.68
C ARG A 49 -1.72 -1.50 3.81
N ILE A 50 -1.51 -2.57 3.04
CA ILE A 50 -2.59 -3.24 2.30
C ILE A 50 -3.64 -3.76 3.28
N ILE A 51 -3.23 -4.46 4.36
CA ILE A 51 -4.15 -4.96 5.41
C ILE A 51 -4.93 -3.81 6.04
N VAL A 52 -4.25 -2.72 6.41
CA VAL A 52 -4.86 -1.54 7.04
C VAL A 52 -5.97 -0.94 6.16
N ASN A 53 -5.76 -0.87 4.85
CA ASN A 53 -6.68 -0.23 3.90
C ASN A 53 -7.84 -1.14 3.44
N GLN A 54 -7.93 -2.39 3.90
CA GLN A 54 -9.06 -3.28 3.54
C GLN A 54 -10.39 -2.70 4.06
N GLN A 55 -11.39 -2.62 3.18
CA GLN A 55 -12.78 -2.25 3.52
C GLN A 55 -12.95 -0.92 4.29
N VAL A 56 -12.09 0.07 4.01
CA VAL A 56 -12.19 1.41 4.61
C VAL A 56 -11.98 2.48 3.53
N SER A 57 -12.45 3.69 3.81
CA SER A 57 -12.16 4.84 2.95
C SER A 57 -10.68 5.22 2.99
N VAL A 58 -10.21 5.93 1.97
CA VAL A 58 -8.83 6.43 1.91
C VAL A 58 -8.47 7.31 3.12
N PRO A 59 -9.31 8.27 3.56
CA PRO A 59 -9.02 9.07 4.75
C PRO A 59 -8.94 8.23 6.04
N ALA A 60 -9.85 7.25 6.20
CA ALA A 60 -9.84 6.37 7.37
C ALA A 60 -8.58 5.50 7.41
N GLY A 61 -8.21 4.90 6.28
CA GLY A 61 -6.97 4.13 6.16
C GLY A 61 -5.72 4.95 6.45
N LYS A 62 -5.68 6.21 5.99
CA LYS A 62 -4.60 7.17 6.31
C LYS A 62 -4.51 7.45 7.81
N ALA A 63 -5.64 7.76 8.47
CA ALA A 63 -5.67 8.04 9.90
C ALA A 63 -5.30 6.84 10.79
N ILE A 64 -5.62 5.61 10.37
CA ILE A 64 -5.16 4.40 11.06
C ILE A 64 -3.65 4.22 10.87
N TRP A 65 -3.15 4.44 9.65
CA TRP A 65 -1.72 4.32 9.34
C TRP A 65 -0.85 5.31 10.14
N GLU A 66 -1.26 6.57 10.26
CA GLU A 66 -0.55 7.59 11.04
C GLU A 66 -0.46 7.23 12.53
N ARG A 67 -1.53 6.68 13.10
CA ARG A 67 -1.55 6.18 14.49
C ARG A 67 -0.65 4.96 14.67
N LEU A 68 -0.61 4.05 13.70
CA LEU A 68 0.31 2.91 13.71
C LEU A 68 1.77 3.36 13.65
N GLU A 69 2.12 4.27 12.74
CA GLU A 69 3.47 4.83 12.64
C GLU A 69 3.88 5.49 13.96
N THR A 70 3.00 6.30 14.55
CA THR A 70 3.25 6.94 15.84
C THR A 70 3.42 5.91 16.97
N GLY A 71 2.53 4.91 17.06
CA GLY A 71 2.50 3.93 18.14
C GLY A 71 3.60 2.87 18.07
N LEU A 72 4.14 2.61 16.88
CA LEU A 72 5.24 1.68 16.65
C LEU A 72 6.61 2.36 16.54
N GLY A 73 6.64 3.66 16.23
CA GLY A 73 7.83 4.38 15.80
C GLY A 73 8.28 3.89 14.41
N TRP A 74 9.03 2.78 14.37
CA TRP A 74 9.42 2.12 13.13
C TRP A 74 8.49 0.95 12.85
N VAL A 75 7.81 0.98 11.69
CA VAL A 75 6.91 -0.10 11.27
C VAL A 75 7.73 -1.31 10.83
N THR A 76 8.02 -2.20 11.77
CA THR A 76 8.77 -3.44 11.56
C THR A 76 7.97 -4.65 12.05
N PRO A 77 8.28 -5.88 11.56
CA PRO A 77 7.65 -7.09 12.08
C PRO A 77 7.80 -7.21 13.59
N LYS A 78 9.01 -7.00 14.11
CA LYS A 78 9.32 -7.03 15.54
C LYS A 78 8.45 -6.05 16.34
N ALA A 79 8.38 -4.79 15.90
CA ALA A 79 7.57 -3.78 16.58
C ALA A 79 6.08 -4.16 16.64
N VAL A 80 5.54 -4.81 15.60
CA VAL A 80 4.14 -5.29 15.61
C VAL A 80 3.95 -6.47 16.58
N LEU A 81 4.91 -7.38 16.67
CA LEU A 81 4.86 -8.54 17.56
C LEU A 81 5.00 -8.15 19.04
N GLU A 82 5.73 -7.07 19.34
CA GLU A 82 5.88 -6.53 20.70
C GLU A 82 4.62 -5.85 21.25
N LYS A 83 3.63 -5.56 20.40
CA LYS A 83 2.37 -4.94 20.82
C LYS A 83 1.30 -5.97 21.18
N SER A 84 0.54 -5.68 22.23
CA SER A 84 -0.65 -6.45 22.57
C SER A 84 -1.75 -6.26 21.52
N ASP A 85 -2.75 -7.15 21.51
CA ASP A 85 -3.91 -6.98 20.62
C ASP A 85 -4.73 -5.73 20.99
N ASP A 86 -4.66 -5.29 22.24
CA ASP A 86 -5.31 -4.08 22.73
C ASP A 86 -4.60 -2.83 22.22
N ASP A 87 -3.26 -2.81 22.21
CA ASP A 87 -2.46 -1.72 21.63
C ASP A 87 -2.76 -1.55 20.15
N LEU A 88 -2.77 -2.65 19.39
CA LEU A 88 -3.07 -2.63 17.95
C LEU A 88 -4.50 -2.11 17.70
N ARG A 89 -5.45 -2.45 18.56
CA ARG A 89 -6.82 -1.90 18.51
C ARG A 89 -6.85 -0.42 18.85
N ALA A 90 -6.08 0.05 19.83
CA ALA A 90 -5.96 1.47 20.16
C ALA A 90 -5.40 2.28 18.97
N PHE A 91 -4.52 1.68 18.15
CA PHE A 91 -4.05 2.30 16.90
C PHE A 91 -5.10 2.32 15.78
N GLY A 92 -6.23 1.63 15.95
CA GLY A 92 -7.36 1.63 15.01
C GLY A 92 -7.47 0.39 14.13
N LEU A 93 -6.68 -0.66 14.38
CA LEU A 93 -6.90 -1.95 13.72
C LEU A 93 -8.15 -2.63 14.27
N SER A 94 -8.95 -3.23 13.39
CA SER A 94 -9.97 -4.19 13.83
C SER A 94 -9.30 -5.46 14.38
N ARG A 95 -10.06 -6.30 15.12
CA ARG A 95 -9.56 -7.59 15.61
C ARG A 95 -9.00 -8.47 14.48
N GLY A 96 -9.67 -8.50 13.33
CA GLY A 96 -9.22 -9.25 12.15
C GLY A 96 -7.91 -8.71 11.58
N LYS A 97 -7.82 -7.38 11.40
CA LYS A 97 -6.60 -6.74 10.87
C LYS A 97 -5.42 -6.88 11.83
N GLY A 98 -5.64 -6.79 13.16
CA GLY A 98 -4.61 -7.03 14.16
C GLY A 98 -4.05 -8.45 14.08
N ARG A 99 -4.93 -9.46 13.95
CA ARG A 99 -4.53 -10.86 13.76
C ARG A 99 -3.70 -11.05 12.49
N TYR A 100 -4.12 -10.46 11.37
CA TYR A 100 -3.39 -10.57 10.10
C TYR A 100 -2.05 -9.82 10.16
N ALA A 101 -2.00 -8.66 10.81
CA ALA A 101 -0.76 -7.93 11.04
C ALA A 101 0.26 -8.77 11.82
N LYS A 102 -0.17 -9.43 12.92
CA LYS A 102 0.69 -10.33 13.70
C LYS A 102 1.13 -11.56 12.91
N LYS A 103 0.22 -12.21 12.16
CA LYS A 103 0.58 -13.35 11.30
C LYS A 103 1.58 -12.97 10.21
N LEU A 104 1.38 -11.82 9.56
CA LEU A 104 2.31 -11.28 8.59
C LEU A 104 3.68 -11.01 9.23
N ALA A 105 3.68 -10.38 10.41
CA ALA A 105 4.92 -10.08 11.12
C ALA A 105 5.68 -11.35 11.50
N GLN A 106 4.97 -12.35 12.03
CA GLN A 106 5.56 -13.65 12.36
C GLN A 106 6.15 -14.33 11.12
N ALA A 107 5.41 -14.40 10.02
CA ALA A 107 5.90 -15.00 8.78
C ALA A 107 7.17 -14.33 8.24
N VAL A 108 7.29 -13.00 8.35
CA VAL A 108 8.52 -12.29 7.97
C VAL A 108 9.68 -12.63 8.92
N MET A 109 9.43 -12.71 10.22
CA MET A 109 10.46 -13.07 11.21
C MET A 109 10.96 -14.50 11.04
N ASP A 110 10.09 -15.40 10.58
CA ASP A 110 10.40 -16.81 10.33
C ASP A 110 11.04 -17.05 8.95
N GLY A 111 11.20 -16.00 8.12
CA GLY A 111 11.75 -16.12 6.77
C GLY A 111 10.81 -16.77 5.76
N GLY A 112 9.50 -16.79 6.03
CA GLY A 112 8.47 -17.42 5.19
C GLY A 112 7.96 -16.58 4.02
N LEU A 113 8.65 -15.50 3.66
CA LEU A 113 8.30 -14.55 2.58
C LEU A 113 9.51 -14.12 1.78
#